data_AF-D8UCU3-F1
#
_entry.id   AF-D8UCU3-F1
#
_cell.length_a   1.000
_cell.length_b   1.000
_cell.length_c   1.000
_cell.angle_alpha   90.00
_cell.angle_beta   90.00
_cell.angle_gamma   90.00
#
_symmetry.space_group_name_H-M   'P 1'
#
loop_
_entity.id
_entity.type
_entity.pdbx_description
1 polymer ?
#
loop_
_entity_poly.entity_id
_entity_poly.type
_entity_poly.pdbx_seq_one_letter_code
_entity_poly.pdbx_strand_id
1 'polypeptide(L)'
;MPPSAIAAALKAPLALTAQGPPPAPIPGLQQCRRTGPTSPDPSIVTSSIAARPTATRITTTTTSAATAVPSMAIATCRTGTTPFPMSLQECCCKVIIRHVSVYNCLELLAVVRGHQAPSLEAIAAACVRYAVNSFEMLQGLCSEVQLRQALSDEVYDNLVSAQQERLQAVADMRRVGRVLDRQPLLLGDGGPRQVPSVSGRYVSYPPEALQAGLSWPEGVQALDRETWLAEEDFKRLFEGLEWAEYSRLPEWRKTRLKQAAGLF
;
A
#
# COMPACT_ATOMS: atom_id res chain seq x y z
N MET A 1 17.50 -5.07 7.82
CA MET A 1 16.65 -3.88 8.02
C MET A 1 16.36 -3.78 9.51
N PRO A 2 16.77 -2.72 10.20
CA PRO A 2 16.42 -2.53 11.60
C PRO A 2 14.88 -2.40 11.72
N PRO A 3 14.28 -2.80 12.86
CA PRO A 3 12.87 -2.54 13.10
C PRO A 3 12.62 -1.05 12.95
N SER A 4 11.67 -0.68 12.08
CA SER A 4 11.23 0.69 11.85
C SER A 4 10.98 1.39 13.20
N ALA A 5 11.50 2.60 13.38
CA ALA A 5 11.27 3.44 14.56
C ALA A 5 9.78 3.57 14.95
N ILE A 6 8.89 3.38 13.98
CA ILE A 6 7.43 3.32 14.15
C ILE A 6 6.99 2.18 15.09
N ALA A 7 7.65 1.02 15.03
CA ALA A 7 7.36 -0.10 15.91
C ALA A 7 7.85 0.12 17.35
N ALA A 8 8.87 0.97 17.53
CA ALA A 8 9.34 1.39 18.86
C ALA A 8 8.38 2.43 19.47
N ALA A 9 7.93 3.40 18.68
CA ALA A 9 6.92 4.39 19.11
C ALA A 9 5.58 3.76 19.49
N LEU A 10 5.17 2.66 18.84
CA LEU A 10 3.95 1.92 19.17
C LEU A 10 4.06 1.03 20.42
N LYS A 11 5.27 0.76 20.91
CA LYS A 11 5.51 -0.09 22.10
C LYS A 11 5.76 0.70 23.38
N ALA A 12 6.07 1.99 23.29
CA ALA A 12 6.20 2.82 24.46
C ALA A 12 4.82 3.03 25.10
N PRO A 13 4.61 2.67 26.39
CA PRO A 13 3.42 3.10 27.10
C PRO A 13 3.41 4.64 27.08
N LEU A 14 2.32 5.23 26.58
CA LEU A 14 2.10 6.67 26.61
C LEU A 14 2.13 7.10 28.08
N ALA A 15 3.26 7.60 28.55
CA ALA A 15 3.39 8.19 29.86
C ALA A 15 2.63 9.52 29.85
N LEU A 16 1.33 9.46 30.16
CA LEU A 16 0.48 10.63 30.39
C LEU A 16 1.01 11.39 31.61
N THR A 17 1.92 12.32 31.38
CA THR A 17 2.35 13.31 32.35
C THR A 17 1.63 14.61 32.03
N ALA A 18 0.46 14.84 32.62
CA ALA A 18 -0.15 16.17 32.66
C ALA A 18 -1.25 16.26 33.74
N GLN A 19 -0.85 16.60 34.96
CA GLN A 19 -1.66 17.46 35.83
C GLN A 19 -1.53 18.89 35.28
N GLY A 20 -2.41 19.25 34.35
CA GLY A 20 -2.56 20.60 33.85
C GLY A 20 -4.05 20.97 33.82
N PRO A 21 -4.42 22.24 34.03
CA PRO A 21 -5.81 22.68 33.92
C PRO A 21 -6.35 22.38 32.51
N PRO A 22 -7.64 22.04 32.37
CA PRO A 22 -8.24 21.66 31.10
C PRO A 22 -8.09 22.79 30.06
N PRO A 23 -7.77 22.47 28.79
CA PRO A 23 -7.69 23.46 27.74
C PRO A 23 -9.06 24.10 27.49
N ALA A 24 -9.06 25.41 27.20
CA ALA A 24 -10.26 26.15 26.85
C ALA A 24 -10.95 25.55 25.61
N PRO A 25 -12.30 25.58 25.54
CA PRO A 25 -13.04 25.08 24.38
C PRO A 25 -12.64 25.82 23.11
N ILE A 26 -12.32 25.06 22.06
CA ILE A 26 -11.92 25.58 20.74
C ILE A 26 -13.11 26.31 20.11
N PRO A 27 -13.03 27.63 19.85
CA PRO A 27 -14.05 28.33 19.07
C PRO A 27 -13.86 28.00 17.59
N GLY A 28 -14.88 27.44 16.93
CA GLY A 28 -14.93 27.43 15.46
C GLY A 28 -15.28 26.11 14.76
N LEU A 29 -15.52 25.01 15.47
CA LEU A 29 -16.08 23.79 14.84
C LEU A 29 -17.62 23.89 14.73
N GLN A 30 -18.11 24.92 14.03
CA GLN A 30 -19.48 24.89 13.54
C GLN A 30 -19.54 24.01 12.30
N GLN A 31 -20.01 22.79 12.54
CA GLN A 31 -20.78 21.93 11.63
C GLN A 31 -20.90 22.45 10.19
N CYS A 32 -20.18 21.83 9.25
CA CYS A 32 -20.56 21.78 7.85
C CYS A 32 -21.90 21.03 7.72
N ARG A 33 -23.01 21.69 8.09
CA ARG A 33 -24.36 21.24 7.75
C ARG A 33 -24.53 21.46 6.24
N ARG A 34 -24.68 20.36 5.50
CA ARG A 34 -25.24 20.36 4.15
C ARG A 34 -26.60 21.05 4.19
N THR A 35 -26.67 22.30 3.76
CA THR A 35 -27.91 22.94 3.32
C THR A 35 -28.25 22.38 1.95
N GLY A 36 -29.39 21.69 1.84
CA GLY A 36 -29.94 21.23 0.57
C GLY A 36 -30.27 22.41 -0.36
N PRO A 37 -30.29 22.19 -1.68
CA PRO A 37 -30.56 23.26 -2.63
C PRO A 37 -32.05 23.62 -2.63
N THR A 38 -32.33 24.87 -2.27
CA THR A 38 -33.62 25.52 -2.46
C THR A 38 -33.80 25.85 -3.94
N SER A 39 -34.89 25.38 -4.54
CA SER A 39 -35.36 25.73 -5.88
C SER A 39 -35.68 27.22 -6.00
N PRO A 40 -35.41 27.85 -7.16
CA PRO A 40 -36.30 28.86 -7.69
C PRO A 40 -36.85 28.52 -9.08
N ASP A 41 -38.14 28.81 -9.23
CA ASP A 41 -38.99 28.69 -10.41
C ASP A 41 -38.57 29.64 -11.57
N PRO A 42 -39.11 29.40 -12.80
CA PRO A 42 -38.49 29.75 -14.07
C PRO A 42 -39.03 31.04 -14.68
N SER A 43 -38.22 31.71 -15.52
CA SER A 43 -38.69 32.53 -16.64
C SER A 43 -37.55 32.84 -17.64
N ILE A 44 -37.69 32.31 -18.87
CA ILE A 44 -37.50 33.02 -20.17
C ILE A 44 -36.03 33.42 -20.56
N VAL A 45 -35.41 33.12 -21.71
CA VAL A 45 -35.77 32.56 -23.04
C VAL A 45 -34.47 32.33 -23.87
N THR A 46 -34.44 31.26 -24.71
CA THR A 46 -33.56 30.96 -25.91
C THR A 46 -32.03 31.00 -25.78
N SER A 47 -31.18 30.21 -26.45
CA SER A 47 -31.24 29.15 -27.46
C SER A 47 -29.84 28.52 -27.47
N SER A 48 -29.74 27.23 -27.78
CA SER A 48 -28.82 26.66 -28.79
C SER A 48 -28.38 25.24 -28.41
N ILE A 49 -28.42 24.40 -29.43
CA ILE A 49 -28.46 22.95 -29.44
C ILE A 49 -27.04 22.40 -29.59
N ALA A 50 -26.62 21.46 -28.75
CA ALA A 50 -25.60 20.47 -29.11
C ALA A 50 -25.63 19.21 -28.22
N ALA A 51 -26.04 18.11 -28.86
CA ALA A 51 -25.70 16.69 -28.65
C ALA A 51 -25.46 16.14 -27.23
N ARG A 52 -26.38 15.27 -26.82
CA ARG A 52 -26.37 14.39 -25.64
C ARG A 52 -25.97 12.97 -26.09
N PRO A 53 -25.11 12.24 -25.37
CA PRO A 53 -25.14 10.79 -25.38
C PRO A 53 -25.83 10.23 -24.14
N THR A 54 -26.62 9.20 -24.41
CA THR A 54 -27.61 8.50 -23.60
C THR A 54 -26.99 7.77 -22.40
N ALA A 55 -27.48 8.05 -21.20
CA ALA A 55 -27.19 7.27 -19.99
C ALA A 55 -28.25 6.17 -19.83
N THR A 56 -27.83 4.92 -19.94
CA THR A 56 -28.66 3.73 -19.72
C THR A 56 -28.90 3.52 -18.23
N ARG A 57 -30.15 3.73 -17.78
CA ARG A 57 -30.61 3.47 -16.42
C ARG A 57 -31.00 1.99 -16.31
N ILE A 58 -30.23 1.22 -15.55
CA ILE A 58 -30.55 -0.17 -15.22
C ILE A 58 -31.48 -0.17 -13.99
N THR A 59 -32.69 -0.65 -14.19
CA THR A 59 -33.71 -0.87 -13.16
C THR A 59 -33.59 -2.32 -12.70
N THR A 60 -33.07 -2.58 -11.48
CA THR A 60 -33.10 -3.93 -10.90
C THR A 60 -34.34 -4.08 -10.04
N THR A 61 -35.26 -4.90 -10.54
CA THR A 61 -36.49 -5.35 -9.90
C THR A 61 -36.17 -6.33 -8.78
N THR A 62 -36.74 -6.10 -7.61
CA THR A 62 -36.73 -7.01 -6.45
C THR A 62 -37.71 -8.16 -6.71
N THR A 63 -37.23 -9.40 -6.70
CA THR A 63 -38.08 -10.60 -6.72
C THR A 63 -37.88 -11.36 -5.42
N SER A 64 -38.95 -11.35 -4.62
CA SER A 64 -39.16 -12.19 -3.44
C SER A 64 -39.46 -13.62 -3.90
N ALA A 65 -38.68 -14.58 -3.41
CA ALA A 65 -38.99 -16.00 -3.55
C ALA A 65 -38.75 -16.69 -2.19
N ALA A 66 -39.86 -17.08 -1.55
CA ALA A 66 -39.88 -18.00 -0.45
C ALA A 66 -39.52 -19.40 -0.95
N THR A 67 -38.53 -20.07 -0.36
CA THR A 67 -38.36 -21.52 -0.53
C THR A 67 -37.68 -22.15 0.69
N ALA A 68 -38.43 -23.08 1.29
CA ALA A 68 -38.05 -24.31 1.97
C ALA A 68 -36.95 -24.29 3.06
N VAL A 69 -37.41 -24.62 4.25
CA VAL A 69 -36.66 -25.15 5.40
C VAL A 69 -36.02 -26.50 5.03
N PRO A 70 -34.70 -26.69 5.21
CA PRO A 70 -34.12 -28.00 5.40
C PRO A 70 -33.93 -28.31 6.89
N SER A 71 -34.51 -29.46 7.21
CA SER A 71 -34.50 -30.20 8.46
C SER A 71 -33.09 -30.47 9.02
N MET A 72 -33.03 -30.36 10.36
CA MET A 72 -32.15 -31.02 11.32
C MET A 72 -30.91 -31.78 10.82
N ALA A 73 -29.74 -31.21 11.12
CA ALA A 73 -28.59 -31.98 11.55
C ALA A 73 -28.28 -31.58 13.00
N ILE A 74 -28.42 -32.54 13.92
CA ILE A 74 -28.05 -32.40 15.33
C ILE A 74 -26.53 -32.31 15.38
N ALA A 75 -26.02 -31.07 15.38
CA ALA A 75 -24.62 -30.79 15.63
C ALA A 75 -24.34 -31.08 17.10
N THR A 76 -23.52 -32.09 17.32
CA THR A 76 -23.00 -32.54 18.61
C THR A 76 -22.44 -31.35 19.37
N CYS A 77 -22.99 -31.11 20.56
CA CYS A 77 -22.60 -30.04 21.46
C CYS A 77 -21.11 -30.15 21.80
N ARG A 78 -20.27 -29.41 21.07
CA ARG A 78 -19.02 -28.94 21.65
C ARG A 78 -19.43 -28.14 22.87
N THR A 79 -18.85 -28.47 24.01
CA THR A 79 -18.84 -27.65 25.24
C THR A 79 -18.17 -26.32 24.91
N GLY A 80 -18.91 -25.49 24.16
CA GLY A 80 -18.56 -24.13 23.88
C GLY A 80 -18.66 -23.42 25.21
N THR A 81 -17.51 -23.02 25.73
CA THR A 81 -17.38 -21.88 26.63
C THR A 81 -18.29 -20.81 26.05
N THR A 82 -19.46 -20.62 26.66
CA THR A 82 -20.39 -19.58 26.23
C THR A 82 -19.59 -18.29 26.31
N PRO A 83 -19.39 -17.56 25.19
CA PRO A 83 -18.68 -16.30 25.26
C PRO A 83 -19.46 -15.44 26.24
N PHE A 84 -18.82 -15.06 27.35
CA PHE A 84 -19.40 -14.11 28.28
C PHE A 84 -19.95 -12.94 27.47
N PRO A 85 -21.19 -12.49 27.73
CA PRO A 85 -21.76 -11.39 26.98
C PRO A 85 -20.80 -10.20 27.12
N MET A 86 -20.21 -9.76 26.00
CA MET A 86 -19.34 -8.59 25.98
C MET A 86 -20.07 -7.43 26.65
N SER A 87 -19.35 -6.66 27.46
CA SER A 87 -19.94 -5.44 28.01
C SER A 87 -20.34 -4.49 26.87
N LEU A 88 -21.36 -3.66 27.10
CA LEU A 88 -21.77 -2.64 26.13
C LEU A 88 -20.58 -1.75 25.74
N GLN A 89 -19.73 -1.42 26.72
CA GLN A 89 -18.51 -0.65 26.53
C GLN A 89 -17.53 -1.31 25.56
N GLU A 90 -17.25 -2.61 25.71
CA GLU A 90 -16.39 -3.36 24.78
C GLU A 90 -16.98 -3.40 23.37
N CYS A 91 -18.30 -3.59 23.26
CA CYS A 91 -18.99 -3.57 21.98
C CYS A 91 -18.83 -2.21 21.29
N CYS A 92 -19.08 -1.10 22.01
CA CYS A 92 -18.89 0.26 21.50
C CYS A 92 -17.43 0.52 21.08
N CYS A 93 -16.44 0.13 21.90
CA CYS A 93 -15.03 0.30 21.55
C CYS A 93 -14.67 -0.44 20.26
N LYS A 94 -15.15 -1.68 20.08
CA LYS A 94 -14.93 -2.45 18.85
C LYS A 94 -15.54 -1.79 17.63
N VAL A 95 -16.76 -1.25 17.75
CA VAL A 95 -17.42 -0.52 16.66
C VAL A 95 -16.63 0.75 16.32
N ILE A 96 -16.24 1.56 17.30
CA ILE A 96 -15.46 2.78 17.07
C ILE A 96 -14.13 2.45 16.36
N ILE A 97 -13.39 1.46 16.86
CA ILE A 97 -12.11 1.03 16.27
C ILE A 97 -12.30 0.57 14.81
N ARG A 98 -13.39 -0.14 14.51
CA ARG A 98 -13.70 -0.60 13.14
C ARG A 98 -14.07 0.54 12.19
N HIS A 99 -14.54 1.66 12.72
CA HIS A 99 -15.03 2.81 11.96
C HIS A 99 -14.16 4.07 12.14
N VAL A 100 -12.88 3.91 12.49
CA VAL A 100 -11.90 4.99 12.42
C VAL A 100 -11.71 5.38 10.95
N SER A 101 -11.75 6.68 10.70
CA SER A 101 -11.66 7.29 9.37
C SER A 101 -10.89 8.60 9.44
N VAL A 102 -10.55 9.17 8.28
CA VAL A 102 -9.83 10.44 8.20
C VAL A 102 -10.60 11.61 8.83
N TYR A 103 -11.94 11.54 8.83
CA TYR A 103 -12.80 12.63 9.32
C TYR A 103 -12.99 12.62 10.84
N ASN A 104 -12.98 11.46 11.48
CA ASN A 104 -13.21 11.34 12.93
C ASN A 104 -11.94 11.04 13.73
N CYS A 105 -10.81 10.71 13.08
CA CYS A 105 -9.56 10.33 13.77
C CYS A 105 -9.09 11.40 14.77
N LEU A 106 -9.04 12.68 14.36
CA LEU A 106 -8.55 13.75 15.23
C LEU A 106 -9.53 14.08 16.37
N GLU A 107 -10.84 14.03 16.09
CA GLU A 107 -11.87 14.23 17.11
C GLU A 107 -11.79 13.13 18.17
N LEU A 108 -11.62 11.87 17.76
CA LEU A 108 -11.45 10.74 18.66
C LEU A 108 -10.17 10.89 19.50
N LEU A 109 -9.05 11.29 18.89
CA LEU A 109 -7.81 11.53 19.65
C LEU A 109 -7.96 12.66 20.67
N ALA A 110 -8.65 13.74 20.33
CA ALA A 110 -8.93 14.84 21.25
C ALA A 110 -9.80 14.39 22.43
N VAL A 111 -10.86 13.62 22.16
CA VAL A 111 -11.74 13.06 23.21
C VAL A 111 -10.97 12.12 24.13
N VAL A 112 -10.17 11.20 23.58
CA VAL A 112 -9.40 10.24 24.36
C VAL A 112 -8.36 10.93 25.22
N ARG A 113 -7.72 12.00 24.74
CA ARG A 113 -6.74 12.77 25.52
C ARG A 113 -7.36 13.43 26.76
N GLY A 114 -8.61 13.88 26.65
CA GLY A 114 -9.32 14.51 27.77
C GLY A 114 -9.77 13.54 28.87
N HIS A 115 -9.69 12.23 28.65
CA HIS A 115 -10.27 11.23 29.55
C HIS A 115 -9.27 10.11 29.86
N GLN A 116 -8.97 9.92 31.15
CA GLN A 116 -8.19 8.77 31.61
C GLN A 116 -9.11 7.57 31.83
N ALA A 117 -9.32 6.78 30.78
CA ALA A 117 -10.06 5.52 30.88
C ALA A 117 -9.35 4.40 30.10
N PRO A 118 -9.15 3.22 30.71
CA PRO A 118 -8.37 2.14 30.08
C PRO A 118 -9.03 1.61 28.80
N SER A 119 -10.35 1.68 28.68
CA SER A 119 -11.05 1.29 27.43
C SER A 119 -10.73 2.20 26.25
N LEU A 120 -10.37 3.46 26.53
CA LEU A 120 -10.05 4.45 25.49
C LEU A 120 -8.63 4.30 24.96
N GLU A 121 -7.71 3.66 25.70
CA GLU A 121 -6.34 3.42 25.24
C GLU A 121 -6.31 2.61 23.94
N ALA A 122 -7.19 1.60 23.82
CA ALA A 122 -7.32 0.80 22.60
C ALA A 122 -7.78 1.65 21.41
N ILE A 123 -8.67 2.63 21.66
CA ILE A 123 -9.18 3.56 20.65
C ILE A 123 -8.08 4.54 20.24
N ALA A 124 -7.37 5.15 21.21
CA ALA A 124 -6.22 6.01 20.93
C ALA A 124 -5.17 5.28 20.10
N ALA A 125 -4.79 4.07 20.50
CA ALA A 125 -3.82 3.27 19.76
C ALA A 125 -4.29 2.96 18.32
N ALA A 126 -5.58 2.68 18.12
CA ALA A 126 -6.15 2.51 16.79
C ALA A 126 -6.12 3.79 15.96
N CYS A 127 -6.46 4.94 16.55
CA CYS A 127 -6.43 6.24 15.88
C CYS A 127 -4.99 6.65 15.52
N VAL A 128 -4.02 6.44 16.42
CA VAL A 128 -2.59 6.68 16.13
C VAL A 128 -2.11 5.79 14.99
N ARG A 129 -2.41 4.48 15.02
CA ARG A 129 -2.08 3.58 13.89
C ARG A 129 -2.71 4.04 12.57
N TYR A 130 -3.96 4.49 12.62
CA TYR A 130 -4.62 5.04 11.44
C TYR A 130 -3.92 6.31 10.94
N ALA A 131 -3.57 7.23 11.85
CA ALA A 131 -2.85 8.45 11.54
C ALA A 131 -1.48 8.17 10.92
N VAL A 132 -0.73 7.18 11.43
CA VAL A 132 0.54 6.72 10.84
C VAL A 132 0.36 6.29 9.38
N ASN A 133 -0.69 5.54 9.09
CA ASN A 133 -0.94 5.02 7.73
C ASN A 133 -1.53 6.08 6.78
N SER A 134 -2.16 7.12 7.33
CA SER A 134 -2.96 8.11 6.58
C SER A 134 -2.47 9.54 6.77
N PHE A 135 -1.22 9.74 7.20
CA PHE A 135 -0.71 11.04 7.63
C PHE A 135 -0.74 12.09 6.51
N GLU A 136 -0.38 11.71 5.29
CA GLU A 136 -0.42 12.59 4.11
C GLU A 136 -1.84 13.11 3.82
N MET A 137 -2.86 12.24 3.94
CA MET A 137 -4.25 12.65 3.79
C MET A 137 -4.70 13.59 4.93
N LEU A 138 -4.26 13.33 6.16
CA LEU A 138 -4.55 14.19 7.31
C LEU A 138 -3.93 15.58 7.16
N GLN A 139 -2.70 15.68 6.67
CA GLN A 139 -2.07 16.98 6.35
C GLN A 139 -2.81 17.76 5.26
N GLY A 140 -3.42 17.06 4.29
CA GLY A 140 -4.22 17.71 3.25
C GLY A 140 -5.57 18.26 3.74
N LEU A 141 -6.07 17.76 4.87
CA LEU A 141 -7.40 18.10 5.40
C LEU A 141 -7.35 18.97 6.66
N CYS A 142 -6.25 18.96 7.40
CA CYS A 142 -6.14 19.59 8.71
C CYS A 142 -4.91 20.50 8.77
N SER A 143 -5.03 21.59 9.52
CA SER A 143 -3.89 22.48 9.78
C SER A 143 -2.85 21.80 10.68
N GLU A 144 -1.58 22.21 10.56
CA GLU A 144 -0.50 21.74 11.43
C GLU A 144 -0.84 21.91 12.91
N VAL A 145 -1.42 23.05 13.28
CA VAL A 145 -1.81 23.36 14.66
C VAL A 145 -2.82 22.33 15.18
N GLN A 146 -3.82 21.96 14.38
CA GLN A 146 -4.80 20.93 14.76
C GLN A 146 -4.16 19.56 14.91
N LEU A 147 -3.21 19.22 14.03
CA LEU A 147 -2.50 17.94 14.10
C LEU A 147 -1.61 17.85 15.35
N ARG A 148 -0.86 18.91 15.69
CA ARG A 148 -0.07 19.00 16.92
C ARG A 148 -0.93 19.06 18.19
N GLN A 149 -2.15 19.57 18.11
CA GLN A 149 -3.10 19.52 19.23
C GLN A 149 -3.72 18.13 19.42
N ALA A 150 -3.96 17.37 18.35
CA ALA A 150 -4.58 16.04 18.43
C ALA A 150 -3.55 14.91 18.64
N LEU A 151 -2.34 15.05 18.11
CA LEU A 151 -1.19 14.17 18.31
C LEU A 151 -0.27 14.75 19.39
N SER A 152 0.57 13.96 20.06
CA SER A 152 1.63 14.57 20.87
C SER A 152 2.68 15.16 19.94
N ASP A 153 3.41 16.18 20.37
CA ASP A 153 4.48 16.79 19.55
C ASP A 153 5.48 15.71 19.09
N GLU A 154 5.86 14.80 19.99
CA GLU A 154 6.73 13.67 19.66
C GLU A 154 6.16 12.77 18.55
N VAL A 155 4.86 12.42 18.62
CA VAL A 155 4.24 11.58 17.57
C VAL A 155 4.15 12.35 16.25
N TYR A 156 3.81 13.64 16.30
CA TYR A 156 3.74 14.48 15.10
C TYR A 156 5.11 14.58 14.42
N ASP A 157 6.15 14.93 15.16
CA ASP A 157 7.51 15.11 14.63
C ASP A 157 8.05 13.78 14.05
N ASN A 158 7.76 12.65 14.72
CA ASN A 158 8.11 11.32 14.20
C ASN A 158 7.39 11.00 12.87
N LEU A 159 6.12 11.38 12.73
CA LEU A 159 5.36 11.18 11.49
C LEU A 159 5.87 12.06 10.35
N VAL A 160 6.21 13.32 10.63
CA VAL A 160 6.82 14.22 9.66
C VAL A 160 8.17 13.67 9.19
N SER A 161 9.01 13.23 10.12
CA SER A 161 10.30 12.61 9.80
C SER A 161 10.13 11.36 8.92
N ALA A 162 9.26 10.43 9.31
CA ALA A 162 9.00 9.20 8.55
C ALA A 162 8.43 9.47 7.15
N GLN A 163 7.59 10.50 7.00
CA GLN A 163 7.09 10.93 5.70
C GLN A 163 8.23 11.47 4.83
N GLN A 164 9.12 12.29 5.39
CA GLN A 164 10.26 12.84 4.67
C GLN A 164 11.26 11.75 4.23
N GLU A 165 11.54 10.77 5.10
CA GLU A 165 12.32 9.59 4.75
C GLU A 165 11.68 8.80 3.60
N ARG A 166 10.36 8.60 3.64
CA ARG A 166 9.63 7.92 2.55
C ARG A 166 9.71 8.70 1.24
N LEU A 167 9.53 10.01 1.28
CA LEU A 167 9.64 10.87 0.10
C LEU A 167 11.05 10.84 -0.48
N GLN A 168 12.07 10.85 0.38
CA GLN A 168 13.47 10.71 -0.02
C GLN A 168 13.72 9.33 -0.66
N ALA A 169 13.25 8.24 -0.04
CA ALA A 169 13.37 6.90 -0.60
C ALA A 169 12.66 6.76 -1.96
N VAL A 170 11.49 7.37 -2.12
CA VAL A 170 10.80 7.42 -3.43
C VAL A 170 11.58 8.24 -4.44
N ALA A 171 12.17 9.37 -4.05
CA ALA A 171 13.03 10.17 -4.92
C ALA A 171 14.28 9.39 -5.34
N ASP A 172 14.90 8.66 -4.43
CA ASP A 172 16.06 7.81 -4.71
C ASP A 172 15.68 6.62 -5.60
N MET A 173 14.55 5.96 -5.35
CA MET A 173 14.02 4.94 -6.27
C MET A 173 13.71 5.52 -7.65
N ARG A 174 13.20 6.75 -7.76
CA ARG A 174 13.00 7.42 -9.05
C ARG A 174 14.33 7.75 -9.75
N ARG A 175 15.40 8.02 -9.00
CA ARG A 175 16.75 8.16 -9.56
C ARG A 175 17.28 6.84 -10.10
N VAL A 176 17.07 5.74 -9.37
CA VAL A 176 17.46 4.38 -9.78
C VAL A 176 16.58 3.84 -10.92
N GLY A 177 15.29 4.21 -10.94
CA GLY A 177 14.28 3.80 -11.92
C GLY A 177 14.19 4.67 -13.16
N ARG A 178 15.07 5.67 -13.35
CA ARG A 178 15.29 6.20 -14.70
C ARG A 178 15.94 5.08 -15.48
N VAL A 179 15.17 4.47 -16.38
CA VAL A 179 15.70 3.68 -17.49
C VAL A 179 16.74 4.57 -18.14
N LEU A 180 18.02 4.35 -17.83
CA LEU A 180 19.12 4.94 -18.58
C LEU A 180 18.80 4.60 -20.03
N ASP A 181 18.69 5.61 -20.89
CA ASP A 181 18.61 5.40 -22.33
C ASP A 181 19.71 4.40 -22.67
N ARG A 182 19.27 3.20 -23.03
CA ARG A 182 20.13 2.02 -23.10
C ARG A 182 21.25 2.39 -24.06
N GLN A 183 22.48 2.41 -23.57
CA GLN A 183 23.60 2.77 -24.43
C GLN A 183 23.62 1.79 -25.60
N PRO A 184 23.65 2.28 -26.86
CA PRO A 184 23.83 1.40 -27.99
C PRO A 184 25.14 0.64 -27.79
N LEU A 185 25.11 -0.67 -28.01
CA LEU A 185 26.30 -1.50 -27.98
C LEU A 185 27.37 -0.84 -28.86
N LEU A 186 28.53 -0.50 -28.28
CA LEU A 186 29.67 -0.05 -29.06
C LEU A 186 29.97 -1.14 -30.09
N LEU A 187 29.82 -0.81 -31.39
CA LEU A 187 30.10 -1.71 -32.50
C LEU A 187 31.55 -2.21 -32.36
N GLY A 188 31.73 -3.42 -31.87
CA GLY A 188 33.05 -4.00 -31.64
C GLY A 188 33.00 -5.50 -31.41
N ASP A 189 32.32 -5.96 -30.34
CA ASP A 189 32.42 -7.37 -29.92
C ASP A 189 31.11 -8.00 -29.39
N GLY A 190 29.99 -7.26 -29.38
CA GLY A 190 28.71 -7.71 -28.80
C GLY A 190 27.76 -8.47 -29.74
N GLY A 191 28.23 -8.90 -30.91
CA GLY A 191 27.39 -9.50 -31.95
C GLY A 191 26.91 -10.93 -31.63
N PRO A 192 25.88 -11.42 -32.35
CA PRO A 192 25.43 -12.81 -32.24
C PRO A 192 26.57 -13.78 -32.60
N ARG A 193 26.78 -14.79 -31.76
CA ARG A 193 27.70 -15.91 -31.99
C ARG A 193 26.91 -17.08 -32.61
N GLN A 194 27.47 -17.70 -33.65
CA GLN A 194 26.92 -18.92 -34.25
C GLN A 194 27.30 -20.17 -33.43
N VAL A 195 27.05 -20.09 -32.12
CA VAL A 195 27.27 -21.18 -31.16
C VAL A 195 25.91 -21.48 -30.52
N PRO A 196 25.55 -22.76 -30.34
CA PRO A 196 24.28 -23.12 -29.72
C PRO A 196 24.12 -22.50 -28.32
N SER A 197 22.96 -21.95 -28.04
CA SER A 197 22.63 -21.46 -26.69
C SER A 197 22.30 -22.62 -25.75
N VAL A 198 22.35 -22.37 -24.44
CA VAL A 198 21.94 -23.35 -23.41
C VAL A 198 20.51 -23.83 -23.55
N SER A 199 19.62 -23.05 -24.17
CA SER A 199 18.25 -23.46 -24.47
C SER A 199 18.10 -24.17 -25.83
N GLY A 200 19.20 -24.49 -26.51
CA GLY A 200 19.20 -25.18 -27.80
C GLY A 200 18.94 -24.29 -29.02
N ARG A 201 19.06 -22.96 -28.91
CA ARG A 201 18.93 -22.05 -30.08
C ARG A 201 20.23 -22.04 -30.88
N TYR A 202 20.15 -21.76 -32.18
CA TYR A 202 21.34 -21.72 -33.06
C TYR A 202 22.25 -20.50 -32.86
N VAL A 203 21.79 -19.51 -32.10
CA VAL A 203 22.50 -18.25 -31.84
C VAL A 203 22.60 -18.04 -30.34
N SER A 204 23.78 -17.64 -29.90
CA SER A 204 24.04 -17.18 -28.54
C SER A 204 24.63 -15.77 -28.55
N TYR A 205 24.52 -15.08 -27.42
CA TYR A 205 25.12 -13.76 -27.22
C TYR A 205 26.15 -13.80 -26.09
N PRO A 206 27.24 -13.04 -26.20
CA PRO A 206 28.18 -12.89 -25.11
C PRO A 206 27.50 -12.27 -23.88
N PRO A 207 27.96 -12.59 -22.66
CA PRO A 207 27.35 -12.08 -21.44
C PRO A 207 27.39 -10.56 -21.37
N GLU A 208 28.42 -9.93 -21.93
CA GLU A 208 28.55 -8.48 -22.02
C GLU A 208 27.42 -7.83 -22.82
N ALA A 209 26.90 -8.49 -23.87
CA ALA A 209 25.80 -7.99 -24.68
C ALA A 209 24.42 -8.13 -24.00
N LEU A 210 24.32 -8.96 -22.96
CA LEU A 210 23.09 -9.25 -22.24
C LEU A 210 22.99 -8.54 -20.88
N GLN A 211 23.98 -7.73 -20.51
CA GLN A 211 23.98 -7.00 -19.24
C GLN A 211 22.81 -6.01 -19.13
N ALA A 212 22.41 -5.72 -17.89
CA ALA A 212 21.42 -4.69 -17.60
C ALA A 212 21.94 -3.30 -18.04
N GLY A 213 21.06 -2.49 -18.65
CA GLY A 213 21.39 -1.13 -19.10
C GLY A 213 21.82 -1.01 -20.58
N LEU A 214 21.94 -2.12 -21.32
CA LEU A 214 22.25 -2.14 -22.76
C LEU A 214 21.00 -2.41 -23.61
N SER A 215 21.04 -1.99 -24.88
CA SER A 215 20.00 -2.28 -25.86
C SER A 215 20.14 -3.72 -26.34
N TRP A 216 19.21 -4.58 -25.94
CA TRP A 216 19.28 -6.00 -26.30
C TRP A 216 18.86 -6.25 -27.76
N PRO A 217 19.40 -7.33 -28.36
CA PRO A 217 18.97 -7.79 -29.68
C PRO A 217 17.46 -8.10 -29.74
N GLU A 218 16.91 -8.00 -30.95
CA GLU A 218 15.49 -8.27 -31.20
C GLU A 218 15.11 -9.71 -30.81
N GLY A 219 14.02 -9.86 -30.06
CA GLY A 219 13.53 -11.15 -29.57
C GLY A 219 14.13 -11.64 -28.25
N VAL A 220 15.15 -10.96 -27.70
CA VAL A 220 15.69 -11.28 -26.36
C VAL A 220 14.76 -10.73 -25.28
N GLN A 221 14.18 -11.61 -24.47
CA GLN A 221 13.27 -11.23 -23.38
C GLN A 221 14.05 -10.88 -22.10
N ALA A 222 13.58 -9.85 -21.38
CA ALA A 222 14.19 -9.38 -20.14
C ALA A 222 14.31 -10.47 -19.07
N LEU A 223 13.25 -11.30 -18.98
CA LEU A 223 13.09 -12.31 -17.94
C LEU A 223 13.84 -13.60 -18.24
N ASP A 224 14.34 -13.83 -19.46
CA ASP A 224 14.93 -15.12 -19.85
C ASP A 224 16.30 -14.95 -20.54
N ARG A 225 17.04 -13.90 -20.20
CA ARG A 225 18.32 -13.56 -20.84
C ARG A 225 19.35 -14.67 -20.78
N GLU A 226 19.38 -15.42 -19.68
CA GLU A 226 20.30 -16.54 -19.49
C GLU A 226 20.12 -17.67 -20.51
N THR A 227 18.94 -17.78 -21.15
CA THR A 227 18.66 -18.80 -22.19
C THR A 227 19.44 -18.54 -23.49
N TRP A 228 19.93 -17.32 -23.67
CA TRP A 228 20.65 -16.87 -24.85
C TRP A 228 22.18 -16.95 -24.72
N LEU A 229 22.68 -17.39 -23.57
CA LEU A 229 24.12 -17.62 -23.37
C LEU A 229 24.57 -18.92 -24.02
N ALA A 230 25.82 -18.95 -24.47
CA ALA A 230 26.50 -20.21 -24.80
C ALA A 230 26.77 -21.01 -23.51
N GLU A 231 26.92 -22.32 -23.62
CA GLU A 231 27.10 -23.18 -22.45
C GLU A 231 28.35 -22.82 -21.61
N GLU A 232 29.45 -22.46 -22.27
CA GLU A 232 30.69 -22.05 -21.61
C GLU A 232 30.51 -20.75 -20.81
N ASP A 233 29.88 -19.74 -21.41
CA ASP A 233 29.61 -18.45 -20.77
C ASP A 233 28.61 -18.60 -19.62
N PHE A 234 27.63 -19.49 -19.78
CA PHE A 234 26.68 -19.82 -18.73
C PHE A 234 27.38 -20.45 -17.52
N LYS A 235 28.19 -21.49 -17.75
CA LYS A 235 28.98 -22.15 -16.70
C LYS A 235 29.90 -21.15 -16.01
N ARG A 236 30.54 -20.25 -16.77
CA ARG A 236 31.39 -19.20 -16.21
C ARG A 236 30.63 -18.21 -15.31
N LEU A 237 29.44 -17.77 -15.72
CA LEU A 237 28.64 -16.81 -14.96
C LEU A 237 27.99 -17.40 -13.70
N PHE A 238 27.60 -18.67 -13.75
CA PHE A 238 26.89 -19.34 -12.65
C PHE A 238 27.79 -20.32 -11.88
N GLU A 239 29.09 -20.02 -11.77
CA GLU A 239 30.06 -20.75 -10.93
C GLU A 239 30.15 -22.26 -11.23
N GLY A 240 30.08 -22.62 -12.51
CA GLY A 240 30.21 -23.99 -13.01
C GLY A 240 28.89 -24.76 -13.12
N LEU A 241 27.76 -24.14 -12.80
CA LEU A 241 26.45 -24.78 -12.83
C LEU A 241 26.00 -25.14 -14.26
N GLU A 242 25.46 -26.34 -14.45
CA GLU A 242 24.90 -26.73 -15.75
C GLU A 242 23.48 -26.21 -15.96
N TRP A 243 23.08 -26.02 -17.22
CA TRP A 243 21.73 -25.55 -17.55
C TRP A 243 20.62 -26.47 -17.01
N ALA A 244 20.82 -27.78 -17.08
CA ALA A 244 19.88 -28.77 -16.57
C ALA A 244 19.69 -28.64 -15.05
N GLU A 245 20.73 -28.28 -14.32
CA GLU A 245 20.68 -28.06 -12.87
C GLU A 245 20.03 -26.72 -12.53
N TYR A 246 20.43 -25.66 -13.25
CA TYR A 246 19.87 -24.32 -13.08
C TYR A 246 18.36 -24.29 -13.32
N SER A 247 17.88 -24.93 -14.39
CA SER A 247 16.45 -24.95 -14.74
C SER A 247 15.57 -25.58 -13.65
N ARG A 248 16.13 -26.50 -12.84
CA ARG A 248 15.45 -27.15 -11.71
C ARG A 248 15.47 -26.34 -10.41
N LEU A 249 16.25 -25.26 -10.35
CA LEU A 249 16.30 -24.41 -9.15
C LEU A 249 14.97 -23.68 -8.92
N PRO A 250 14.61 -23.40 -7.65
CA PRO A 250 13.50 -22.52 -7.34
C PRO A 250 13.67 -21.10 -7.91
N GLU A 251 12.57 -20.45 -8.27
CA GLU A 251 12.58 -19.16 -8.97
C GLU A 251 13.28 -18.03 -8.20
N TRP A 252 13.13 -18.01 -6.87
CA TRP A 252 13.83 -17.03 -6.01
C TRP A 252 15.36 -17.18 -6.09
N ARG A 253 15.85 -18.42 -6.27
CA ARG A 253 17.28 -18.71 -6.36
C ARG A 253 17.83 -18.35 -7.73
N LYS A 254 17.08 -18.63 -8.81
CA LYS A 254 17.38 -18.16 -10.17
C LYS A 254 17.47 -16.65 -10.21
N THR A 255 16.47 -15.96 -9.67
CA THR A 255 16.45 -14.49 -9.56
C THR A 255 17.70 -13.94 -8.88
N ARG A 256 18.08 -14.52 -7.73
CA ARG A 256 19.27 -14.08 -6.99
C ARG A 256 20.56 -14.30 -7.77
N LEU A 257 20.70 -15.44 -8.46
CA LEU A 257 21.86 -15.72 -9.30
C LEU A 257 21.92 -14.77 -10.50
N LYS A 258 20.80 -14.47 -11.14
CA LYS A 258 20.71 -13.49 -12.23
C LYS A 258 21.09 -12.08 -11.78
N GLN A 259 20.63 -11.68 -10.59
CA GLN A 259 21.01 -10.40 -9.99
C GLN A 259 22.52 -10.33 -9.75
N ALA A 260 23.13 -11.40 -9.21
CA ALA A 260 24.57 -11.48 -9.01
C ALA A 260 25.36 -11.42 -10.34
N ALA A 261 24.83 -12.02 -11.40
CA ALA A 261 25.41 -12.02 -12.74
C ALA A 261 25.12 -10.75 -13.57
N GLY A 262 24.36 -9.78 -13.04
CA GLY A 262 23.96 -8.57 -13.79
C GLY A 262 22.96 -8.83 -14.93
N LEU A 263 22.28 -9.98 -14.89
CA LEU A 263 21.29 -10.47 -15.86
C LEU A 263 19.83 -10.32 -15.37
N PHE A 264 19.60 -9.60 -14.26
CA PHE A 264 18.26 -9.26 -13.76
C PHE A 264 17.78 -7.89 -14.23
#